data_AF-A0ABC8T7T6-F1
#
_entry.id   AF-A0ABC8T7T6-F1
#
_cell.length_a   1.000
_cell.length_b   1.000
_cell.length_c   1.000
_cell.angle_alpha   90.00
_cell.angle_beta   90.00
_cell.angle_gamma   90.00
#
_symmetry.space_group_name_H-M   'P 1'
#
loop_
_entity.id
_entity.type
_entity.pdbx_description
1 polymer ?
#
loop_
_entity_poly.entity_id
_entity_poly.type
_entity_poly.pdbx_seq_one_letter_code
_entity_poly.pdbx_strand_id
1 'polypeptide(L)'
;MLRRNIRLRREYLYRKSLEGKERLLYEKKRKIKEALEEGKPIPTELRNEEAALRQEIDLEDEHTAIPRSTIDDEYANATERDPKILLTTSRNPSAPLTQFVKELKIVFPNAQRMNRGGQ
;
A
#
# COMPACT_ATOMS: atom_id res chain seq x y z
N MET A 1 14.13 18.19 -5.77
CA MET A 1 13.65 17.01 -5.00
C MET A 1 12.27 17.21 -4.37
N LEU A 2 11.99 18.33 -3.69
CA LEU A 2 10.71 18.53 -2.98
C LEU A 2 9.46 18.35 -3.86
N ARG A 3 9.47 18.88 -5.09
CA ARG A 3 8.36 18.72 -6.06
C ARG A 3 8.11 17.26 -6.45
N ARG A 4 9.16 16.44 -6.58
CA ARG A 4 9.06 15.01 -6.91
C ARG A 4 8.32 14.26 -5.80
N ASN A 5 8.68 14.50 -4.53
CA ASN A 5 8.05 13.83 -3.40
C ASN A 5 6.57 14.23 -3.24
N ILE A 6 6.25 15.51 -3.46
CA ILE A 6 4.86 15.99 -3.45
C ILE A 6 4.05 15.30 -4.55
N ARG A 7 4.62 15.18 -5.76
CA ARG A 7 3.99 14.47 -6.88
C ARG A 7 3.73 13.00 -6.54
N LEU A 8 4.76 12.26 -6.11
CA LEU A 8 4.64 10.84 -5.75
C LEU A 8 3.60 10.60 -4.66
N ARG A 9 3.55 11.46 -3.63
CA ARG A 9 2.55 11.38 -2.57
C ARG A 9 1.13 11.60 -3.10
N ARG A 10 0.93 12.56 -4.01
CA ARG A 10 -0.37 12.79 -4.64
C ARG A 10 -0.81 11.62 -5.50
N GLU A 11 0.11 11.05 -6.29
CA GLU A 11 -0.15 9.87 -7.11
C GLU A 11 -0.53 8.66 -6.25
N TYR A 12 0.17 8.42 -5.14
CA TYR A 12 -0.17 7.36 -4.18
C TYR A 12 -1.58 7.54 -3.59
N LEU A 13 -1.91 8.74 -3.11
CA LEU A 13 -3.24 9.03 -2.56
C LEU A 13 -4.35 8.87 -3.62
N TYR A 14 -4.08 9.28 -4.86
CA TYR A 14 -5.01 9.10 -5.96
C TYR A 14 -5.25 7.62 -6.26
N ARG A 15 -4.19 6.81 -6.37
CA ARG A 15 -4.29 5.36 -6.57
C ARG A 15 -5.09 4.70 -5.45
N LYS A 16 -4.81 5.04 -4.19
CA LYS A 16 -5.54 4.55 -3.02
C LYS A 16 -7.03 4.91 -3.06
N SER A 17 -7.39 6.07 -3.62
CA SER A 17 -8.79 6.48 -3.77
C SER A 17 -9.55 5.68 -4.83
N LEU A 18 -8.85 5.17 -5.86
CA LEU A 18 -9.43 4.34 -6.91
C LEU A 18 -9.62 2.89 -6.45
N GLU A 19 -8.77 2.40 -5.55
CA GLU A 19 -8.81 1.03 -5.04
C GLU A 19 -10.20 0.61 -4.53
N GLY A 20 -10.95 1.50 -3.87
CA GLY A 20 -12.31 1.19 -3.41
C GLY A 20 -13.28 0.88 -4.56
N LYS A 21 -13.19 1.63 -5.68
CA LYS A 21 -14.02 1.40 -6.86
C LYS A 21 -13.56 0.14 -7.61
N GLU A 22 -12.25 -0.05 -7.72
CA GLU A 22 -11.64 -1.21 -8.37
C GLU A 22 -11.98 -2.50 -7.61
N ARG A 23 -11.98 -2.48 -6.27
CA ARG A 23 -12.41 -3.62 -5.44
C ARG A 23 -13.87 -4.02 -5.71
N LEU A 24 -14.77 -3.04 -5.81
CA LEU A 24 -16.18 -3.31 -6.14
C LEU A 24 -16.33 -3.92 -7.53
N LEU A 25 -15.60 -3.39 -8.53
CA LEU A 25 -15.59 -3.95 -9.88
C LEU A 25 -15.02 -5.37 -9.89
N TYR A 26 -13.93 -5.60 -9.16
CA TYR A 26 -13.32 -6.91 -9.01
C TYR A 26 -14.29 -7.94 -8.41
N GLU A 27 -15.03 -7.58 -7.36
CA GLU A 27 -16.05 -8.46 -6.77
C GLU A 27 -17.16 -8.81 -7.77
N LYS A 28 -17.59 -7.85 -8.59
CA LYS A 28 -18.57 -8.09 -9.67
C LYS A 28 -18.02 -9.07 -10.71
N LYS A 29 -16.78 -8.85 -11.19
CA LYS A 29 -16.11 -9.74 -12.15
C LYS A 29 -15.93 -11.15 -11.59
N ARG A 30 -15.53 -11.27 -10.33
CA ARG A 30 -15.36 -12.55 -9.64
C ARG A 30 -16.68 -13.34 -9.60
N LYS A 31 -17.78 -12.69 -9.23
CA LYS A 31 -19.12 -13.32 -9.23
C LYS A 31 -19.55 -13.82 -10.61
N ILE A 32 -19.25 -13.06 -11.68
CA ILE A 32 -19.54 -13.49 -13.06
C ILE A 32 -18.68 -14.70 -13.42
N LYS A 33 -17.39 -14.66 -13.10
CA LYS A 33 -16.47 -15.77 -13.36
C LYS A 33 -16.91 -17.06 -12.63
N GLU A 34 -17.23 -16.97 -11.34
CA GLU A 34 -17.77 -18.08 -10.54
C GLU A 34 -19.06 -18.64 -11.16
N ALA A 35 -20.00 -17.78 -11.57
CA ALA A 35 -21.25 -18.23 -12.19
C ALA A 35 -21.02 -18.95 -13.55
N LEU A 36 -20.06 -18.49 -14.34
CA LEU A 36 -19.68 -19.12 -15.62
C LEU A 36 -19.00 -20.48 -15.40
N GLU A 37 -18.12 -20.59 -14.41
CA GLU A 37 -17.44 -21.86 -14.06
C GLU A 37 -18.41 -22.90 -13.48
N GLU A 38 -19.36 -22.49 -12.63
CA GLU A 38 -20.37 -23.38 -12.04
C GLU A 38 -21.55 -23.68 -12.97
N GLY A 39 -21.68 -22.97 -14.09
CA GLY A 39 -22.82 -23.07 -15.00
C GLY A 39 -24.14 -22.57 -14.42
N LYS A 40 -24.10 -21.75 -13.36
CA LYS A 40 -25.28 -21.17 -12.70
C LYS A 40 -25.75 -19.90 -13.43
N PRO A 41 -27.06 -19.57 -13.37
CA PRO A 41 -27.54 -18.33 -13.96
C PRO A 41 -26.93 -17.10 -13.26
N ILE A 42 -26.49 -16.14 -14.06
CA ILE A 42 -25.88 -14.89 -13.59
C ILE A 42 -26.90 -14.08 -12.74
N PRO A 43 -26.47 -13.50 -11.60
CA PRO A 43 -27.34 -12.66 -10.76
C PRO A 43 -28.04 -11.56 -11.57
N THR A 44 -29.31 -11.32 -11.26
CA THR A 44 -30.16 -10.35 -11.97
C THR A 44 -29.60 -8.93 -11.95
N GLU A 45 -28.92 -8.53 -10.88
CA GLU A 45 -28.28 -7.22 -10.73
C GLU A 45 -27.11 -7.01 -11.71
N LEU A 46 -26.44 -8.09 -12.14
CA LEU A 46 -25.25 -8.03 -13.00
C LEU A 46 -25.58 -8.26 -14.48
N ARG A 47 -26.79 -8.71 -14.82
CA ARG A 47 -27.18 -9.02 -16.21
C ARG A 47 -27.03 -7.84 -17.18
N ASN A 48 -27.30 -6.62 -16.73
CA ASN A 48 -27.19 -5.42 -17.58
C ASN A 48 -25.72 -5.04 -17.84
N GLU A 49 -24.83 -5.30 -16.87
CA GLU A 49 -23.41 -4.97 -16.94
C GLU A 49 -22.56 -6.14 -17.47
N GLU A 50 -23.16 -7.33 -17.60
CA GLU A 50 -22.46 -8.58 -17.94
C GLU A 50 -21.71 -8.50 -19.25
N ALA A 51 -22.34 -8.03 -20.33
CA ALA A 51 -21.72 -7.98 -21.65
C ALA A 51 -20.44 -7.13 -21.67
N ALA A 52 -20.43 -6.01 -20.92
CA ALA A 52 -19.27 -5.14 -20.79
C ALA A 52 -18.19 -5.78 -19.89
N LEU A 53 -18.59 -6.29 -18.71
CA LEU A 53 -17.66 -6.92 -17.77
C LEU A 53 -17.01 -8.18 -18.36
N ARG A 54 -17.73 -8.92 -19.21
CA ARG A 54 -17.23 -10.10 -19.90
C ARG A 54 -16.14 -9.77 -20.91
N GLN A 55 -16.34 -8.73 -21.71
CA GLN A 55 -15.27 -8.22 -22.60
C GLN A 55 -14.03 -7.80 -21.80
N GLU A 56 -14.22 -7.16 -20.65
CA GLU A 56 -13.07 -6.81 -19.79
C GLU A 56 -12.38 -8.04 -19.20
N ILE A 57 -13.13 -9.05 -18.75
CA ILE A 57 -12.57 -10.31 -18.22
C ILE A 57 -11.77 -11.05 -19.30
N ASP A 58 -12.25 -11.07 -20.54
CA ASP A 58 -11.56 -11.73 -21.65
C ASP A 58 -10.23 -11.04 -22.03
N LEU A 59 -10.08 -9.76 -21.68
CA LEU A 59 -8.86 -8.96 -21.88
C LEU A 59 -7.92 -8.96 -20.68
N GLU A 60 -8.29 -9.59 -19.56
CA GLU A 60 -7.47 -9.62 -18.33
C GLU A 60 -6.37 -10.69 -18.39
N ASP A 61 -5.12 -10.25 -18.23
CA ASP A 61 -3.98 -11.13 -18.02
C ASP A 61 -3.86 -11.59 -16.55
N GLU A 62 -3.07 -12.63 -16.29
CA GLU A 62 -2.85 -13.20 -14.93
C GLU A 62 -2.43 -12.16 -13.88
N HIS A 63 -1.73 -11.09 -14.29
CA HIS A 63 -1.29 -10.01 -13.41
C HIS A 63 -2.39 -9.00 -13.07
N THR A 64 -3.41 -8.85 -13.92
CA THR A 64 -4.52 -7.90 -13.76
C THR A 64 -5.71 -8.56 -13.09
N ALA A 65 -5.81 -9.89 -13.19
CA ALA A 65 -6.87 -10.72 -12.63
C ALA A 65 -6.96 -10.67 -11.09
N ILE A 66 -5.91 -10.22 -10.39
CA ILE A 66 -5.93 -10.04 -8.93
C ILE A 66 -5.57 -8.58 -8.63
N PRO A 67 -6.47 -7.80 -7.99
CA PRO A 67 -6.16 -6.43 -7.62
C PRO A 67 -5.00 -6.43 -6.63
N ARG A 68 -3.96 -5.64 -6.93
CA ARG A 68 -2.85 -5.45 -5.98
C ARG A 68 -3.39 -4.83 -4.71
N SER A 69 -3.11 -5.46 -3.56
CA SER A 69 -3.42 -4.86 -2.28
C SER A 69 -2.46 -3.70 -2.04
N THR A 70 -3.00 -2.51 -1.74
CA THR A 70 -2.19 -1.38 -1.26
C THR A 70 -1.69 -1.60 0.18
N ILE A 71 -2.09 -2.70 0.83
CA ILE A 71 -1.56 -3.11 2.12
C ILE A 71 -0.06 -3.38 1.92
N ASP A 72 0.77 -2.61 2.62
CA ASP A 72 2.24 -2.63 2.60
C ASP A 72 2.93 -2.11 1.32
N ASP A 73 2.25 -1.33 0.47
CA ASP A 73 2.87 -0.71 -0.73
C ASP A 73 4.02 0.25 -0.36
N GLU A 74 3.94 0.96 0.78
CA GLU A 74 5.04 1.81 1.25
C GLU A 74 6.32 1.02 1.56
N TYR A 75 6.18 -0.26 1.90
CA TYR A 75 7.26 -1.18 2.24
C TYR A 75 7.50 -2.24 1.16
N ALA A 76 6.85 -2.17 0.00
CA ALA A 76 6.99 -3.17 -1.06
C ALA A 76 8.44 -3.40 -1.51
N ASN A 77 9.28 -2.35 -1.44
CA ASN A 77 10.69 -2.40 -1.79
C ASN A 77 11.63 -2.48 -0.56
N ALA A 78 11.11 -2.86 0.61
CA ALA A 78 11.90 -2.89 1.85
C ALA A 78 13.10 -3.85 1.78
N THR A 79 13.02 -4.89 0.96
CA THR A 79 14.10 -5.89 0.79
C THR A 79 15.23 -5.39 -0.13
N GLU A 80 15.01 -4.34 -0.94
CA GLU A 80 15.99 -3.90 -1.92
C GLU A 80 17.21 -3.22 -1.26
N ARG A 81 17.01 -2.55 -0.12
CA ARG A 81 18.04 -1.78 0.57
C ARG A 81 17.87 -1.81 2.07
N ASP A 82 19.01 -1.93 2.76
CA ASP A 82 19.04 -1.83 4.22
C ASP A 82 18.51 -0.47 4.70
N PRO A 83 17.57 -0.46 5.66
CA PRO A 83 17.00 0.77 6.17
C PRO A 83 18.02 1.54 7.01
N LYS A 84 18.15 2.85 6.76
CA LYS A 84 18.96 3.76 7.58
C LYS A 84 18.04 4.58 8.47
N ILE A 85 18.03 4.24 9.76
CA ILE A 85 17.11 4.84 10.74
C ILE A 85 17.85 5.93 11.51
N LEU A 86 17.25 7.10 11.64
CA LEU A 86 17.75 8.18 12.49
C LEU A 86 16.88 8.32 13.74
N LEU A 87 17.46 8.09 14.90
CA LEU A 87 16.83 8.27 16.20
C LEU A 87 17.19 9.66 16.75
N THR A 88 16.16 10.44 17.09
CA THR A 88 16.31 11.76 17.70
C THR A 88 15.37 11.91 18.89
N THR A 89 15.75 12.75 19.85
CA THR A 89 14.91 13.10 21.00
C THR A 89 14.11 14.39 20.74
N SER A 90 13.31 14.82 21.74
CA SER A 90 12.75 16.17 21.80
C SER A 90 13.86 17.23 21.95
N ARG A 91 13.50 18.53 21.81
CA ARG A 91 14.46 19.66 21.83
C ARG A 91 15.25 19.78 23.14
N ASN A 92 14.61 19.54 24.28
CA ASN A 92 15.23 19.53 25.61
C ASN A 92 14.86 18.19 26.28
N PRO A 93 15.59 17.11 26.00
CA PRO A 93 15.27 15.80 26.55
C PRO A 93 15.65 15.68 28.02
N SER A 94 14.91 14.85 28.75
CA SER A 94 15.31 14.43 30.09
C SER A 94 16.48 13.45 30.03
N ALA A 95 17.23 13.31 31.13
CA ALA A 95 18.32 12.34 31.20
C ALA A 95 17.84 10.88 30.96
N PRO A 96 16.69 10.43 31.53
CA PRO A 96 16.15 9.11 31.23
C PRO A 96 15.79 8.90 29.75
N LEU A 97 15.25 9.92 29.07
CA LEU A 97 14.92 9.83 27.65
C LEU A 97 16.19 9.68 26.79
N THR A 98 17.26 10.36 27.18
CA THR A 98 18.56 10.26 26.49
C THR A 98 19.16 8.86 26.65
N GLN A 99 19.00 8.25 27.83
CA GLN A 99 19.40 6.86 28.07
C GLN A 99 18.54 5.89 27.27
N PHE A 100 17.21 6.05 27.27
CA PHE A 100 16.29 5.22 26.51
C PHE A 100 16.64 5.19 25.02
N VAL A 101 16.92 6.35 24.41
CA VAL A 101 17.32 6.40 22.99
C VAL A 101 18.66 5.72 22.74
N LYS A 102 19.58 5.72 23.73
CA LYS A 102 20.85 5.00 23.64
C LYS A 102 20.62 3.48 23.63
N GLU A 103 19.71 2.98 24.46
CA GLU A 103 19.31 1.57 24.50
C GLU A 103 18.56 1.18 23.22
N LEU A 104 17.64 2.02 22.75
CA LEU A 104 16.88 1.79 21.53
C LEU A 104 17.78 1.71 20.27
N LYS A 105 18.90 2.44 20.25
CA LYS A 105 19.90 2.32 19.18
C LYS A 105 20.47 0.90 19.11
N ILE A 106 20.64 0.20 20.22
CA ILE A 106 21.22 -1.16 20.24
C ILE A 106 20.24 -2.16 19.62
N VAL A 107 18.93 -1.92 19.77
CA VAL A 107 17.88 -2.77 19.20
C VAL A 107 17.89 -2.76 17.67
N PHE A 108 18.20 -1.62 17.05
CA PHE A 108 18.20 -1.45 15.60
C PHE A 108 19.63 -1.38 15.04
N PRO A 109 20.12 -2.39 14.31
CA PRO A 109 21.54 -2.50 13.91
C PRO A 109 22.02 -1.34 13.02
N ASN A 110 21.15 -0.79 12.18
CA ASN A 110 21.46 0.30 11.24
C ASN A 110 21.00 1.68 11.74
N ALA A 111 20.71 1.82 13.04
CA ALA A 111 20.25 3.09 13.60
C ALA A 111 21.41 4.01 13.98
N GLN A 112 21.24 5.29 13.66
CA GLN A 112 22.11 6.38 14.10
C GLN A 112 21.34 7.27 15.08
N ARG A 113 21.99 7.68 16.17
CA ARG A 113 21.44 8.65 17.12
C ARG A 113 21.96 10.04 16.77
N MET A 114 21.07 11.03 16.73
CA MET A 114 21.44 12.44 16.71
C MET A 114 20.78 13.19 17.87
N ASN A 115 21.56 14.06 18.51
CA ASN A 115 21.03 14.95 19.54
C ASN A 115 20.19 16.04 18.88
N ARG A 116 19.04 16.35 19.47
CA ARG A 116 18.16 17.43 19.05
C ARG A 116 18.37 18.60 20.00
N GLY A 117 18.63 19.79 19.46
CA GLY A 117 18.99 20.98 20.24
C GLY A 117 19.92 21.86 19.42
N GLY A 118 19.96 23.16 19.69
CA GLY A 118 20.85 24.12 19.02
C GLY A 118 22.05 24.51 19.89
N GLN A 119 22.53 23.59 20.72
CA GLN A 119 23.72 23.75 21.56
C GLN A 119 24.75 22.72 21.17
#